data_AF-A0A2M7F3G3-F1
#
_entry.id   AF-A0A2M7F3G3-F1
#
_cell.length_a   1.000
_cell.length_b   1.000
_cell.length_c   1.000
_cell.angle_alpha   90.00
_cell.angle_beta   90.00
_cell.angle_gamma   90.00
#
_symmetry.space_group_name_H-M   'P 1'
#
loop_
_entity.id
_entity.type
_entity.pdbx_description
1 polymer ?
#
loop_
_entity_poly.entity_id
_entity_poly.type
_entity_poly.pdbx_seq_one_letter_code
_entity_poly.pdbx_strand_id
1 'polypeptide(L)'
;MWLVGVFRRIAKLFAVIALVASIALNVSMLMVSGVYATASAVLSGVGVTTVAAREAGARLTAHNATRKIGRETASGVTRRMQRGAVRSISSVGGEAIPVIGVAVLAGALALEVKDACDTAADMAGLEAALAAEGDAEGARQEAIAGFDCKAMIRDSLPEFEAVPSGADIWASVLHAPGQVHDRARDAGIAVGEVDWSGKAGAAVDWAVSYLGDWFLIETEDSEQ
;
A
#
# COMPACT_ATOMS: atom_id res chain seq x y z
N MET A 1 10.03 19.50 -45.01
CA MET A 1 10.39 18.46 -44.01
C MET A 1 10.96 19.02 -42.70
N TRP A 2 11.73 20.12 -42.70
CA TRP A 2 12.34 20.67 -41.47
C TRP A 2 11.34 21.19 -40.40
N LEU A 3 10.27 21.87 -40.84
CA LEU A 3 9.22 22.43 -39.96
C LEU A 3 8.48 21.37 -39.12
N VAL A 4 8.22 20.19 -39.67
CA VAL A 4 7.54 19.09 -38.96
C VAL A 4 8.42 18.52 -37.84
N GLY A 5 9.74 18.46 -38.08
CA GLY A 5 10.70 18.02 -37.07
C GLY A 5 10.86 19.00 -35.91
N VAL A 6 10.79 20.31 -36.19
CA VAL A 6 10.83 21.37 -35.16
C VAL A 6 9.55 21.36 -34.32
N PHE A 7 8.38 21.26 -34.97
CA PHE A 7 7.09 21.20 -34.28
C PHE A 7 7.01 19.98 -33.33
N ARG A 8 7.48 18.81 -33.77
CA ARG A 8 7.47 17.60 -32.93
C ARG A 8 8.42 17.69 -31.72
N ARG A 9 9.51 18.46 -31.82
CA ARG A 9 10.41 18.71 -30.68
C ARG A 9 9.80 19.71 -29.69
N ILE A 10 9.14 20.76 -30.18
CA ILE A 10 8.44 21.74 -29.35
C ILE A 10 7.28 21.06 -28.60
N ALA A 11 6.48 20.24 -29.29
CA ALA A 11 5.37 19.50 -28.66
C ALA A 11 5.86 18.54 -27.56
N LYS A 12 7.00 17.86 -27.78
CA LYS A 12 7.60 17.00 -26.74
C LYS A 12 8.12 17.79 -25.54
N LEU A 13 8.78 18.93 -25.77
CA LEU A 13 9.21 19.81 -24.68
C LEU A 13 8.02 20.32 -23.87
N PHE A 14 6.93 20.70 -24.54
CA PHE A 14 5.71 21.16 -23.89
C PHE A 14 5.05 20.05 -23.05
N ALA A 15 4.99 18.82 -23.58
CA ALA A 15 4.47 17.67 -22.85
C ALA A 15 5.31 17.32 -21.60
N VAL A 16 6.64 17.39 -21.71
CA VAL A 16 7.54 17.16 -20.57
C VAL A 16 7.36 18.26 -19.51
N ILE A 17 7.27 19.53 -19.92
CA ILE A 17 7.05 20.65 -19.00
C ILE A 17 5.68 20.52 -18.31
N ALA A 18 4.63 20.16 -19.04
CA ALA A 18 3.29 19.94 -18.48
C ALA A 18 3.27 18.78 -17.47
N LEU A 19 4.03 17.71 -17.73
CA LEU A 19 4.14 16.58 -16.83
C LEU A 19 4.91 16.95 -15.55
N VAL A 20 6.03 17.67 -15.67
CA VAL A 20 6.79 18.17 -14.52
C VAL A 20 5.94 19.15 -13.70
N ALA A 21 5.20 20.04 -14.35
CA ALA A 21 4.29 20.98 -13.70
C ALA A 21 3.16 20.25 -12.94
N SER A 22 2.56 19.22 -13.55
CA SER A 22 1.54 18.38 -12.90
C SER A 22 2.09 17.69 -11.64
N ILE A 23 3.30 17.13 -11.71
CA ILE A 23 3.95 16.49 -10.55
C ILE A 23 4.21 17.52 -9.45
N ALA A 24 4.78 18.69 -9.80
CA ALA A 24 5.03 19.76 -8.84
C ALA A 24 3.75 20.29 -8.19
N LEU A 25 2.66 20.43 -8.96
CA LEU A 25 1.37 20.88 -8.45
C LEU A 25 0.78 19.87 -7.46
N ASN A 26 0.87 18.57 -7.77
CA ASN A 26 0.42 17.50 -6.86
C ASN A 26 1.21 17.51 -5.55
N VAL A 27 2.54 17.67 -5.60
CA VAL A 27 3.40 17.80 -4.40
C VAL A 27 3.08 19.07 -3.62
N SER A 28 2.76 20.17 -4.31
CA SER A 28 2.41 21.45 -3.67
C SER A 28 1.07 21.36 -2.93
N MET A 29 0.06 20.69 -3.52
CA MET A 29 -1.24 20.44 -2.88
C MET A 29 -1.09 19.62 -1.58
N LEU A 30 -0.12 18.69 -1.55
CA LEU A 30 0.24 17.93 -0.34
C LEU A 30 0.92 18.78 0.76
N MET A 31 1.60 19.88 0.39
CA MET A 31 2.29 20.77 1.34
C MET A 31 1.43 21.91 1.90
N VAL A 32 0.35 22.31 1.22
CA VAL A 32 -0.49 23.45 1.64
C VAL A 32 -1.19 23.21 2.98
N SER A 33 -1.40 21.96 3.40
CA SER A 33 -1.96 21.62 4.72
C SER A 33 -1.00 21.92 5.90
N GLY A 34 0.28 22.17 5.64
CA GLY A 34 1.30 22.42 6.66
C GLY A 34 1.42 23.89 7.11
N VAL A 35 1.00 24.86 6.30
CA VAL A 35 1.45 26.26 6.43
C VAL A 35 0.54 27.15 7.28
N TYR A 36 -0.70 26.73 7.60
CA TYR A 36 -1.61 27.52 8.44
C TYR A 36 -1.28 27.50 9.95
N ALA A 37 -0.18 26.87 10.37
CA ALA A 37 0.14 26.65 11.80
C ALA A 37 0.78 27.85 12.53
N THR A 38 1.19 28.91 11.83
CA THR A 38 2.02 29.97 12.42
C THR A 38 1.25 31.21 12.88
N ALA A 39 -0.05 31.33 12.57
CA ALA A 39 -0.85 32.50 12.95
C ALA A 39 -1.37 32.49 14.40
N SER A 40 -1.37 31.34 15.09
CA SER A 40 -2.07 31.17 16.37
C SER A 40 -1.20 31.30 17.63
N ALA A 41 0.13 31.44 17.47
CA ALA A 41 1.07 31.46 18.59
C ALA A 41 1.15 32.79 19.37
N VAL A 42 0.47 33.84 18.90
CA VAL A 42 0.58 35.20 19.47
C VAL A 42 -0.47 35.50 20.56
N LEU A 43 -1.51 34.67 20.69
CA LEU A 43 -2.64 34.94 21.61
C LEU A 43 -2.42 34.45 23.06
N SER A 44 -1.38 33.65 23.32
CA SER A 44 -1.10 33.07 24.66
C SER A 44 -0.38 34.02 25.62
N GLY A 45 0.01 35.22 25.16
CA GLY A 45 0.83 36.16 25.93
C GLY A 45 0.09 37.02 26.96
N VAL A 46 -1.25 36.97 27.01
CA VAL A 46 -2.06 37.85 27.87
C VAL A 46 -2.78 37.00 28.92
N GLY A 47 -2.08 36.72 30.01
CA GLY A 47 -2.48 35.80 31.09
C GLY A 47 -3.68 36.26 31.92
N VAL A 48 -4.90 36.01 31.43
CA VAL A 48 -6.14 36.16 32.20
C VAL A 48 -6.64 34.77 32.60
N THR A 49 -6.37 34.36 33.84
CA THR A 49 -6.80 33.07 34.41
C THR A 49 -8.25 33.14 34.87
N THR A 50 -9.19 33.10 33.92
CA THR A 50 -10.61 32.82 34.18
C THR A 50 -10.92 31.34 33.93
N VAL A 51 -12.02 30.81 34.50
CA VAL A 51 -12.46 29.42 34.24
C VAL A 51 -12.66 29.17 32.74
N ALA A 52 -13.12 30.18 32.01
CA ALA A 52 -13.20 30.18 30.55
C ALA A 52 -11.81 30.04 29.87
N ALA A 53 -10.75 30.61 30.43
CA ALA A 53 -9.38 30.44 29.93
C ALA A 53 -8.83 29.03 30.21
N ARG A 54 -9.22 28.39 31.32
CA ARG A 54 -8.88 26.98 31.58
C ARG A 54 -9.56 26.04 30.59
N GLU A 55 -10.84 26.27 30.30
CA GLU A 55 -11.59 25.47 29.32
C GLU A 55 -11.08 25.71 27.88
N ALA A 56 -10.77 26.96 27.53
CA ALA A 56 -10.12 27.29 26.26
C ALA A 56 -8.73 26.64 26.15
N GLY A 57 -7.94 26.67 27.23
CA GLY A 57 -6.63 26.02 27.31
C GLY A 57 -6.73 24.50 27.14
N ALA A 58 -7.70 23.87 27.81
CA ALA A 58 -7.97 22.43 27.72
C ALA A 58 -8.37 22.02 26.28
N ARG A 59 -9.24 22.81 25.63
CA ARG A 59 -9.64 22.61 24.23
C ARG A 59 -8.46 22.80 23.26
N LEU A 60 -7.60 23.78 23.51
CA LEU A 60 -6.37 24.00 22.72
C LEU A 60 -5.39 22.84 22.87
N THR A 61 -5.19 22.32 24.09
CA THR A 61 -4.34 21.13 24.31
C THR A 61 -4.91 19.88 23.66
N ALA A 62 -6.22 19.63 23.78
CA ALA A 62 -6.89 18.53 23.12
C ALA A 62 -6.74 18.63 21.58
N HIS A 63 -7.01 19.81 21.03
CA HIS A 63 -6.85 20.06 19.59
C HIS A 63 -5.41 19.86 19.10
N ASN A 64 -4.42 20.27 19.89
CA ASN A 64 -3.01 20.04 19.56
C ASN A 64 -2.62 18.56 19.62
N ALA A 65 -3.18 17.80 20.58
CA ALA A 65 -2.97 16.36 20.69
C ALA A 65 -3.56 15.63 19.47
N THR A 66 -4.80 15.93 19.09
CA THR A 66 -5.44 15.41 17.88
C THR A 66 -4.65 15.74 16.62
N ARG A 67 -4.14 16.98 16.51
CA ARG A 67 -3.30 17.39 15.37
C ARG A 67 -1.98 16.61 15.31
N LYS A 68 -1.38 16.29 16.46
CA LYS A 68 -0.17 15.47 16.54
C LYS A 68 -0.45 14.05 16.06
N ILE A 69 -1.53 13.43 16.56
CA ILE A 69 -1.99 12.11 16.14
C ILE A 69 -2.24 12.06 14.62
N GLY A 70 -2.91 13.07 14.06
CA GLY A 70 -3.13 13.16 12.61
C GLY A 70 -1.84 13.26 11.80
N ARG A 71 -0.83 13.99 12.29
CA ARG A 71 0.49 14.07 11.62
C ARG A 71 1.26 12.75 11.69
N GLU A 72 1.24 12.09 12.84
CA GLU A 72 1.90 10.79 13.02
C GLU A 72 1.26 9.72 12.13
N THR A 73 -0.07 9.70 12.10
CA THR A 73 -0.85 8.83 11.22
C THR A 73 -0.51 9.08 9.74
N ALA A 74 -0.56 10.34 9.28
CA ALA A 74 -0.23 10.69 7.90
C ALA A 74 1.21 10.32 7.52
N SER A 75 2.17 10.52 8.44
CA SER A 75 3.57 10.12 8.26
C SER A 75 3.72 8.60 8.14
N GLY A 76 3.03 7.84 9.00
CA GLY A 76 3.00 6.38 8.96
C GLY A 76 2.49 5.83 7.63
N VAL A 77 1.33 6.34 7.18
CA VAL A 77 0.73 5.98 5.88
C VAL A 77 1.66 6.33 4.72
N THR A 78 2.23 7.54 4.72
CA THR A 78 3.17 7.98 3.68
C THR A 78 4.39 7.07 3.58
N ARG A 79 4.97 6.68 4.72
CA ARG A 79 6.14 5.79 4.76
C ARG A 79 5.81 4.36 4.31
N ARG A 80 4.57 3.90 4.51
CA ARG A 80 4.10 2.60 3.99
C ARG A 80 3.88 2.66 2.48
N MET A 81 3.21 3.70 1.97
CA MET A 81 3.06 3.92 0.52
C MET A 81 4.40 4.03 -0.22
N GLN A 82 5.39 4.74 0.35
CA GLN A 82 6.72 4.82 -0.24
C GLN A 82 7.42 3.46 -0.33
N ARG A 83 7.29 2.61 0.71
CA ARG A 83 7.85 1.25 0.70
C ARG A 83 7.14 0.36 -0.33
N GLY A 84 5.81 0.44 -0.42
CA GLY A 84 5.05 -0.27 -1.45
C GLY A 84 5.45 0.13 -2.87
N ALA A 85 5.57 1.44 -3.14
CA ALA A 85 5.99 1.94 -4.45
C ALA A 85 7.40 1.47 -4.85
N VAL A 86 8.36 1.48 -3.91
CA VAL A 86 9.72 0.99 -4.18
C VAL A 86 9.71 -0.51 -4.49
N ARG A 87 8.92 -1.32 -3.77
CA ARG A 87 8.78 -2.77 -4.03
C ARG A 87 8.18 -3.04 -5.41
N SER A 88 7.11 -2.33 -5.76
CA SER A 88 6.44 -2.47 -7.06
C SER A 88 7.35 -2.08 -8.24
N ILE A 89 8.19 -1.06 -8.08
CA ILE A 89 9.20 -0.71 -9.10
C ILE A 89 10.30 -1.79 -9.20
N SER A 90 10.68 -2.40 -8.08
CA SER A 90 11.71 -3.44 -8.05
C SER A 90 11.24 -4.81 -8.57
N SER A 91 9.94 -5.11 -8.50
CA SER A 91 9.38 -6.39 -8.96
C SER A 91 9.32 -6.53 -10.48
N VAL A 92 9.38 -5.42 -11.22
CA VAL A 92 9.38 -5.39 -12.70
C VAL A 92 10.55 -6.21 -13.28
N GLY A 93 11.69 -6.29 -12.60
CA GLY A 93 12.83 -7.11 -13.03
C GLY A 93 12.65 -8.62 -12.82
N GLY A 94 11.79 -9.02 -11.87
CA GLY A 94 11.52 -10.42 -11.52
C GLY A 94 10.44 -11.09 -12.38
N GLU A 95 9.59 -10.30 -13.04
CA GLU A 95 8.52 -10.79 -13.92
C GLU A 95 9.02 -11.52 -15.18
N ALA A 96 10.30 -11.39 -15.52
CA ALA A 96 10.89 -12.01 -16.71
C ALA A 96 11.06 -13.55 -16.58
N ILE A 97 10.94 -14.12 -15.37
CA ILE A 97 11.05 -15.56 -15.13
C ILE A 97 9.67 -16.10 -14.72
N PRO A 98 9.01 -16.98 -15.50
CA PRO A 98 7.60 -17.32 -15.33
C PRO A 98 7.16 -17.78 -13.94
N VAL A 99 8.02 -18.47 -13.18
CA VAL A 99 7.66 -18.99 -11.86
C VAL A 99 8.15 -18.09 -10.72
N ILE A 100 9.36 -17.53 -10.85
CA ILE A 100 9.90 -16.59 -9.85
C ILE A 100 9.08 -15.29 -9.85
N GLY A 101 8.63 -14.83 -11.02
CA GLY A 101 7.80 -13.64 -11.15
C GLY A 101 6.48 -13.74 -10.40
N VAL A 102 5.79 -14.89 -10.46
CA VAL A 102 4.53 -15.05 -9.73
C VAL A 102 4.74 -15.11 -8.23
N ALA A 103 5.80 -15.75 -7.76
CA ALA A 103 6.14 -15.74 -6.34
C ALA A 103 6.46 -14.32 -5.83
N VAL A 104 7.22 -13.55 -6.59
CA VAL A 104 7.53 -12.15 -6.27
C VAL A 104 6.25 -11.30 -6.24
N LEU A 105 5.34 -11.49 -7.18
CA LEU A 105 4.05 -10.79 -7.20
C LEU A 105 3.15 -11.17 -6.02
N ALA A 106 3.06 -12.47 -5.69
CA ALA A 106 2.28 -12.95 -4.55
C ALA A 106 2.82 -12.39 -3.22
N GLY A 107 4.16 -12.40 -3.05
CA GLY A 107 4.81 -11.80 -1.89
C GLY A 107 4.62 -10.28 -1.82
N ALA A 108 4.70 -9.58 -2.96
CA ALA A 108 4.42 -8.15 -3.03
C ALA A 108 2.95 -7.85 -2.64
N LEU A 109 1.99 -8.61 -3.17
CA LEU A 109 0.57 -8.45 -2.86
C LEU A 109 0.27 -8.73 -1.38
N ALA A 110 0.89 -9.77 -0.79
CA ALA A 110 0.73 -10.06 0.64
C ALA A 110 1.20 -8.88 1.50
N LEU A 111 2.33 -8.27 1.15
CA LEU A 111 2.83 -7.08 1.82
C LEU A 111 1.92 -5.85 1.61
N GLU A 112 1.34 -5.70 0.42
CA GLU A 112 0.36 -4.64 0.13
C GLU A 112 -0.91 -4.79 0.96
N VAL A 113 -1.45 -6.00 1.08
CA VAL A 113 -2.61 -6.30 1.93
C VAL A 113 -2.31 -5.98 3.39
N LYS A 114 -1.12 -6.36 3.88
CA LYS A 114 -0.69 -5.99 5.24
C LYS A 114 -0.60 -4.48 5.41
N ASP A 115 0.06 -3.77 4.50
CA ASP A 115 0.20 -2.31 4.57
C ASP A 115 -1.17 -1.60 4.49
N ALA A 116 -2.14 -2.18 3.77
CA ALA A 116 -3.53 -1.71 3.73
C ALA A 116 -4.26 -1.95 5.05
N CYS A 117 -4.14 -3.14 5.66
CA CYS A 117 -4.69 -3.43 6.99
C CYS A 117 -4.14 -2.45 8.05
N ASP A 118 -2.82 -2.25 8.08
CA ASP A 118 -2.16 -1.32 8.99
C ASP A 118 -2.63 0.14 8.74
N THR A 119 -3.03 0.48 7.50
CA THR A 119 -3.60 1.81 7.17
C THR A 119 -5.00 1.94 7.72
N ALA A 120 -5.83 0.93 7.52
CA ALA A 120 -7.21 0.93 7.98
C ALA A 120 -7.29 0.98 9.51
N ALA A 121 -6.43 0.23 10.20
CA ALA A 121 -6.30 0.30 11.67
C ALA A 121 -5.91 1.71 12.14
N ASP A 122 -4.93 2.34 11.50
CA ASP A 122 -4.51 3.70 11.83
C ASP A 122 -5.63 4.75 11.56
N MET A 123 -6.47 4.55 10.53
CA MET A 123 -7.65 5.40 10.27
C MET A 123 -8.74 5.22 11.34
N ALA A 124 -9.03 3.97 11.74
CA ALA A 124 -9.95 3.69 12.84
C ALA A 124 -9.45 4.29 14.16
N GLY A 125 -8.14 4.18 14.42
CA GLY A 125 -7.49 4.84 15.56
C GLY A 125 -7.60 6.36 15.54
N LEU A 126 -7.46 6.98 14.37
CA LEU A 126 -7.62 8.42 14.20
C LEU A 126 -9.07 8.87 14.44
N GLU A 127 -10.05 8.11 13.94
CA GLU A 127 -11.48 8.37 14.18
C GLU A 127 -11.82 8.30 15.68
N ALA A 128 -11.33 7.28 16.37
CA ALA A 128 -11.50 7.15 17.82
C ALA A 128 -10.84 8.30 18.61
N ALA A 129 -9.63 8.71 18.21
CA ALA A 129 -8.96 9.89 18.80
C ALA A 129 -9.74 11.19 18.59
N LEU A 130 -10.40 11.35 17.45
CA LEU A 130 -11.22 12.52 17.12
C LEU A 130 -12.53 12.55 17.92
N ALA A 131 -13.10 11.37 18.20
CA ALA A 131 -14.33 11.22 18.96
C ALA A 131 -14.13 11.31 20.50
N ALA A 132 -12.90 11.14 20.98
CA ALA A 132 -12.60 11.13 22.41
C ALA A 132 -12.68 12.55 23.03
N GLU A 133 -13.48 12.70 24.09
CA GLU A 133 -13.59 13.95 24.86
C GLU A 133 -12.47 14.14 25.90
N GLY A 134 -11.52 13.21 25.98
CA GLY A 134 -10.43 13.20 26.96
C GLY A 134 -9.17 12.54 26.44
N ASP A 135 -9.01 11.24 26.72
CA ASP A 135 -7.82 10.48 26.36
C ASP A 135 -7.84 10.02 24.89
N ALA A 136 -7.52 10.96 23.99
CA ALA A 136 -7.46 10.70 22.55
C ALA A 136 -6.40 9.65 22.18
N GLU A 137 -5.30 9.55 22.94
CA GLU A 137 -4.25 8.57 22.67
C GLU A 137 -4.67 7.17 23.14
N GLY A 138 -5.28 7.05 24.32
CA GLY A 138 -5.85 5.79 24.80
C GLY A 138 -6.94 5.27 23.85
N ALA A 139 -7.86 6.13 23.43
CA ALA A 139 -8.92 5.78 22.48
C ALA A 139 -8.35 5.31 21.12
N ARG A 140 -7.29 5.97 20.64
CA ARG A 140 -6.57 5.54 19.42
C ARG A 140 -5.96 4.16 19.58
N GLN A 141 -5.23 3.93 20.66
CA GLN A 141 -4.51 2.67 20.87
C GLN A 141 -5.48 1.50 21.04
N GLU A 142 -6.58 1.70 21.76
CA GLU A 142 -7.64 0.70 21.91
C GLU A 142 -8.30 0.38 20.56
N ALA A 143 -8.63 1.39 19.75
CA ALA A 143 -9.20 1.18 18.43
C ALA A 143 -8.24 0.48 17.46
N ILE A 144 -6.95 0.80 17.49
CA ILE A 144 -5.94 0.08 16.69
C ILE A 144 -5.80 -1.37 17.16
N ALA A 145 -5.75 -1.60 18.47
CA ALA A 145 -5.59 -2.95 19.03
C ALA A 145 -6.81 -3.84 18.78
N GLY A 146 -8.02 -3.25 18.75
CA GLY A 146 -9.26 -3.95 18.45
C GLY A 146 -9.58 -4.09 16.97
N PHE A 147 -8.74 -3.57 16.06
CA PHE A 147 -9.03 -3.58 14.63
C PHE A 147 -8.84 -4.97 14.02
N ASP A 148 -9.94 -5.61 13.60
CA ASP A 148 -9.92 -6.89 12.89
C ASP A 148 -9.94 -6.69 11.37
N CYS A 149 -8.76 -6.76 10.75
CA CYS A 149 -8.66 -6.64 9.30
C CYS A 149 -9.35 -7.79 8.55
N LYS A 150 -9.38 -9.00 9.12
CA LYS A 150 -9.98 -10.17 8.47
C LYS A 150 -11.49 -10.05 8.43
N ALA A 151 -12.10 -9.57 9.52
CA ALA A 151 -13.52 -9.25 9.55
C ALA A 151 -13.87 -8.18 8.51
N MET A 152 -13.12 -7.08 8.45
CA MET A 152 -13.33 -6.02 7.45
C MET A 152 -13.28 -6.55 6.01
N ILE A 153 -12.30 -7.40 5.69
CA ILE A 153 -12.16 -8.00 4.36
C ILE A 153 -13.34 -8.94 4.07
N ARG A 154 -13.75 -9.77 5.04
CA ARG A 154 -14.88 -10.70 4.90
C ARG A 154 -16.19 -9.94 4.63
N ASP A 155 -16.44 -8.87 5.36
CA ASP A 155 -17.66 -8.06 5.18
C ASP A 155 -17.69 -7.34 3.82
N SER A 156 -16.52 -7.01 3.27
CA SER A 156 -16.38 -6.36 1.97
C SER A 156 -16.45 -7.33 0.79
N LEU A 157 -16.29 -8.64 1.04
CA LEU A 157 -16.27 -9.69 0.03
C LEU A 157 -17.47 -10.63 0.23
N PRO A 158 -18.60 -10.39 -0.46
CA PRO A 158 -19.83 -11.17 -0.28
C PRO A 158 -19.69 -12.66 -0.65
N GLU A 159 -18.59 -13.05 -1.28
CA GLU A 159 -18.25 -14.44 -1.62
C GLU A 159 -16.87 -14.85 -1.05
N PHE A 160 -16.50 -14.40 0.16
CA PHE A 160 -15.22 -14.77 0.76
C PHE A 160 -15.04 -16.29 0.91
N GLU A 161 -16.13 -17.04 1.10
CA GLU A 161 -16.13 -18.51 1.18
C GLU A 161 -15.90 -19.18 -0.18
N ALA A 162 -16.09 -18.46 -1.29
CA ALA A 162 -15.80 -18.94 -2.64
C ALA A 162 -14.35 -18.63 -3.08
N VAL A 163 -13.58 -17.90 -2.25
CA VAL A 163 -12.17 -17.64 -2.52
C VAL A 163 -11.41 -18.97 -2.39
N PRO A 164 -10.76 -19.46 -3.46
CA PRO A 164 -10.01 -20.70 -3.42
C PRO A 164 -8.93 -20.63 -2.33
N SER A 165 -8.60 -21.76 -1.72
CA SER A 165 -7.54 -21.78 -0.71
C SER A 165 -6.22 -21.33 -1.31
N GLY A 166 -5.28 -20.86 -0.48
CA GLY A 166 -3.94 -20.50 -0.95
C GLY A 166 -3.27 -21.64 -1.73
N ALA A 167 -3.54 -22.90 -1.35
CA ALA A 167 -3.07 -24.08 -2.05
C ALA A 167 -3.71 -24.22 -3.45
N ASP A 168 -5.02 -23.95 -3.59
CA ASP A 168 -5.73 -24.00 -4.88
C ASP A 168 -5.27 -22.88 -5.82
N ILE A 169 -5.05 -21.68 -5.29
CA ILE A 169 -4.48 -20.55 -6.04
C ILE A 169 -3.06 -20.91 -6.49
N TRP A 170 -2.25 -21.47 -5.59
CA TRP A 170 -0.88 -21.85 -5.90
C TRP A 170 -0.79 -22.98 -6.94
N ALA A 171 -1.64 -24.00 -6.81
CA ALA A 171 -1.76 -25.05 -7.81
C ALA A 171 -2.16 -24.47 -9.18
N SER A 172 -3.10 -23.51 -9.20
CA SER A 172 -3.54 -22.83 -10.42
C SER A 172 -2.41 -22.00 -11.05
N VAL A 173 -1.63 -21.28 -10.23
CA VAL A 173 -0.44 -20.53 -10.65
C VAL A 173 0.61 -21.45 -11.27
N LEU A 174 0.89 -22.60 -10.66
CA LEU A 174 1.90 -23.54 -11.16
C LEU A 174 1.50 -24.18 -12.49
N HIS A 175 0.20 -24.35 -12.75
CA HIS A 175 -0.30 -24.89 -14.01
C HIS A 175 -0.53 -23.82 -15.10
N ALA A 176 -0.54 -22.54 -14.73
CA ALA A 176 -0.78 -21.43 -15.65
C ALA A 176 0.21 -21.37 -16.83
N PRO A 177 1.53 -21.58 -16.67
CA PRO A 177 2.48 -21.56 -17.78
C PRO A 177 2.16 -22.58 -18.88
N GLY A 178 1.77 -23.80 -18.49
CA GLY A 178 1.34 -24.84 -19.42
C GLY A 178 0.07 -24.44 -20.16
N GLN A 179 -0.94 -23.95 -19.43
CA GLN A 179 -2.20 -23.51 -20.05
C GLN A 179 -2.02 -22.30 -20.98
N VAL A 180 -1.11 -21.37 -20.66
CA VAL A 180 -0.81 -20.21 -21.51
C VAL A 180 -0.04 -20.64 -22.76
N HIS A 181 0.91 -21.58 -22.62
CA HIS A 181 1.63 -22.18 -23.75
C HIS A 181 0.66 -22.90 -24.71
N ASP A 182 -0.25 -23.71 -24.16
CA ASP A 182 -1.27 -24.43 -24.92
C ASP A 182 -2.21 -23.47 -25.66
N ARG A 183 -2.73 -22.44 -24.98
CA ARG A 183 -3.58 -21.41 -25.61
C ARG A 183 -2.85 -20.61 -26.69
N ALA A 184 -1.57 -20.29 -26.49
CA ALA A 184 -0.78 -19.57 -27.49
C ALA A 184 -0.56 -20.42 -28.75
N ARG A 185 -0.27 -21.71 -28.57
CA ARG A 185 -0.14 -22.69 -29.65
C ARG A 185 -1.46 -22.87 -30.40
N ASP A 186 -2.58 -23.03 -29.69
CA ASP A 186 -3.91 -23.16 -30.29
C ASP A 186 -4.34 -21.90 -31.05
N ALA A 187 -3.87 -20.72 -30.62
CA ALA A 187 -4.05 -19.45 -31.31
C ALA A 187 -3.11 -19.25 -32.52
N GLY A 188 -2.27 -20.24 -32.85
CA GLY A 188 -1.34 -20.18 -33.99
C GLY A 188 -0.09 -19.34 -33.75
N ILE A 189 0.22 -19.00 -32.49
CA ILE A 189 1.47 -18.32 -32.13
C ILE A 189 2.59 -19.36 -32.13
N ALA A 190 3.66 -19.10 -32.88
CA ALA A 190 4.84 -19.97 -32.89
C ALA A 190 5.58 -19.89 -31.55
N VAL A 191 5.28 -20.85 -30.68
CA VAL A 191 5.98 -21.07 -29.41
C VAL A 191 6.84 -22.35 -29.55
N GLY A 192 8.07 -22.32 -29.02
CA GLY A 192 8.93 -23.50 -29.01
C GLY A 192 8.36 -24.61 -28.14
N GLU A 193 8.64 -25.87 -28.46
CA GLU A 193 8.31 -27.00 -27.57
C GLU A 193 9.10 -26.87 -26.27
N VAL A 194 8.38 -26.75 -25.16
CA VAL A 194 8.95 -26.72 -23.82
C VAL A 194 8.59 -28.04 -23.14
N ASP A 195 9.60 -28.83 -22.81
CA ASP A 195 9.42 -30.05 -22.02
C ASP A 195 9.27 -29.67 -20.53
N TRP A 196 8.02 -29.57 -20.09
CA TRP A 196 7.65 -29.30 -18.70
C TRP A 196 7.92 -30.47 -17.76
N SER A 197 8.14 -31.69 -18.27
CA SER A 197 8.43 -32.90 -17.47
C SER A 197 9.93 -33.10 -17.19
N GLY A 198 10.78 -32.36 -17.90
CA GLY A 198 12.24 -32.42 -17.79
C GLY A 198 12.84 -31.33 -16.89
N LYS A 199 13.89 -30.67 -17.37
CA LYS A 199 14.66 -29.67 -16.59
C LYS A 199 13.84 -28.44 -16.20
N ALA A 200 12.85 -28.07 -17.01
CA ALA A 200 11.93 -26.98 -16.67
C ALA A 200 11.08 -27.37 -15.46
N GLY A 201 10.52 -28.59 -15.43
CA GLY A 201 9.80 -29.13 -14.28
C GLY A 201 10.67 -29.19 -13.03
N ALA A 202 11.91 -29.68 -13.13
CA ALA A 202 12.83 -29.73 -11.99
C ALA A 202 13.22 -28.33 -11.46
N ALA A 203 13.34 -27.32 -12.33
CA ALA A 203 13.62 -25.94 -11.92
C ALA A 203 12.41 -25.28 -11.24
N VAL A 204 11.20 -25.60 -11.69
CA VAL A 204 9.96 -25.18 -11.06
C VAL A 204 9.79 -25.86 -9.70
N ASP A 205 9.99 -27.18 -9.61
CA ASP A 205 9.92 -27.93 -8.34
C ASP A 205 10.95 -27.42 -7.31
N TRP A 206 12.19 -27.16 -7.73
CA TRP A 206 13.20 -26.57 -6.85
C TRP A 206 12.75 -25.19 -6.35
N ALA A 207 12.26 -24.32 -7.24
CA ALA A 207 11.77 -23.00 -6.86
C ALA A 207 10.57 -23.07 -5.91
N VAL A 208 9.65 -24.00 -6.15
CA VAL A 208 8.48 -24.27 -5.29
C VAL A 208 8.92 -24.78 -3.92
N SER A 209 9.90 -25.68 -3.83
CA SER A 209 10.40 -26.15 -2.53
C SER A 209 11.08 -25.04 -1.73
N TYR A 210 11.84 -24.17 -2.39
CA TYR A 210 12.58 -23.09 -1.74
C TYR A 210 11.65 -21.97 -1.24
N LEU A 211 10.58 -21.69 -1.99
CA LEU A 211 9.59 -20.69 -1.64
C LEU A 211 8.53 -21.23 -0.67
N GLY A 212 8.16 -22.51 -0.78
CA GLY A 212 7.23 -23.17 0.14
C GLY A 212 7.77 -23.20 1.57
N ASP A 213 9.08 -23.45 1.74
CA ASP A 213 9.74 -23.33 3.04
C ASP A 213 9.67 -21.89 3.58
N TRP A 214 9.84 -20.87 2.71
CA TRP A 214 9.80 -19.47 3.12
C TRP A 214 8.39 -18.97 3.49
N PHE A 215 7.35 -19.46 2.80
CA PHE A 215 5.97 -19.00 2.98
C PHE A 215 5.22 -19.75 4.11
N LEU A 216 5.61 -21.00 4.41
CA LEU A 216 4.97 -21.80 5.45
C LEU A 216 5.53 -21.53 6.86
N ILE A 217 6.77 -21.05 6.98
CA ILE A 217 7.37 -20.68 8.28
C ILE A 217 6.57 -19.59 9.01
N GLU A 218 5.83 -18.72 8.32
CA GLU A 218 5.06 -17.64 8.96
C GLU A 218 3.65 -18.05 9.44
N THR A 219 3.19 -19.27 9.11
CA THR A 219 1.86 -19.74 9.54
C THR A 219 1.86 -20.49 10.87
N GLU A 220 3.00 -20.99 11.33
CA GLU A 220 3.09 -21.84 12.54
C GLU A 220 3.22 -21.02 13.84
N ASP A 221 3.62 -19.74 13.77
CA ASP A 221 3.83 -18.88 14.96
C ASP A 221 2.59 -18.07 15.40
N SER A 222 1.41 -18.30 14.80
CA SER A 222 0.17 -17.54 15.13
C SER A 222 -0.88 -18.31 15.95
N GLU A 223 -0.57 -19.55 16.37
CA GLU A 223 -1.30 -20.24 17.45
C GLU A 223 -0.52 -20.15 18.77
N GLN A 224 -0.51 -18.95 19.36
CA GLN A 224 -0.35 -18.75 20.82
C GLN A 224 -0.83 -17.38 21.27
#